data_AF-A0A4Y3KUQ6-F1
#
_entry.id   AF-A0A4Y3KUQ6-F1
#
_cell.length_a   1.000
_cell.length_b   1.000
_cell.length_c   1.000
_cell.angle_alpha   90.00
_cell.angle_beta   90.00
_cell.angle_gamma   90.00
#
_symmetry.space_group_name_H-M   'P 1'
#
loop_
_entity.id
_entity.type
_entity.pdbx_description
1 polymer ?
#
loop_
_entity_poly.entity_id
_entity_poly.type
_entity_poly.pdbx_seq_one_letter_code
_entity_poly.pdbx_strand_id
1 'polypeptide(L)'
;MTTNDHSVLGRAADRLMDLDSPVYGDERERALVMEAYTFGATATVYVCIGGAVVSAVLGSLGLPVVLLVAATLPSFASIWYARRRGVDLLAMSERATPRERRTAVLTLVGGMLVVLGAMLFTVRAGHGLVPLPEPSGTVSEVLDDALVGAILGGMGGGLVGLVMQLVRRRTRPAAGGTRDDDVDDLDD
;
A
#
# COMPACT_ATOMS: atom_id res chain seq x y z
N MET A 1 -5.92 23.18 -21.09
CA MET A 1 -4.52 23.59 -21.34
C MET A 1 -3.69 22.31 -21.36
N THR A 2 -3.14 21.99 -22.53
CA THR A 2 -2.54 20.70 -22.92
C THR A 2 -1.14 20.52 -22.35
N THR A 3 -0.90 19.48 -21.54
CA THR A 3 0.45 18.97 -21.33
C THR A 3 0.49 17.52 -21.76
N ASN A 4 1.02 17.37 -22.96
CA ASN A 4 1.20 16.15 -23.72
C ASN A 4 2.41 15.38 -23.13
N ASP A 5 2.23 14.72 -21.98
CA ASP A 5 3.29 13.90 -21.40
C ASP A 5 3.35 12.52 -22.08
N HIS A 6 3.82 12.52 -23.33
CA HIS A 6 4.27 11.33 -24.05
C HIS A 6 5.56 10.77 -23.42
N SER A 7 5.55 10.45 -22.12
CA SER A 7 6.69 9.75 -21.52
C SER A 7 6.77 8.34 -22.12
N VAL A 8 7.98 7.88 -22.44
CA VAL A 8 8.25 6.53 -23.00
C VAL A 8 7.62 5.43 -22.13
N LEU A 9 7.63 5.64 -20.81
CA LEU A 9 6.99 4.76 -19.83
C LEU A 9 5.46 4.72 -19.96
N GLY A 10 4.82 5.83 -20.34
CA GLY A 10 3.37 5.86 -20.60
C GLY A 10 3.02 5.04 -21.83
N ARG A 11 3.75 5.25 -22.93
CA ARG A 11 3.54 4.48 -24.15
C ARG A 11 3.81 2.98 -23.97
N ALA A 12 4.81 2.62 -23.16
CA ALA A 12 5.08 1.22 -22.81
C ALA A 12 3.97 0.62 -21.93
N ALA A 13 3.47 1.37 -20.94
CA ALA A 13 2.37 0.92 -20.09
C ALA A 13 1.07 0.75 -20.89
N ASP A 14 0.74 1.68 -21.78
CA ASP A 14 -0.45 1.58 -22.64
C ASP A 14 -0.34 0.41 -23.62
N ARG A 15 0.86 0.15 -24.16
CA ARG A 15 1.11 -1.03 -25.01
C ARG A 15 1.05 -2.35 -24.25
N LEU A 16 1.44 -2.34 -22.98
CA LEU A 16 1.39 -3.52 -22.11
C LEU A 16 -0.05 -3.83 -21.66
N MET A 17 -0.84 -2.78 -21.41
CA MET A 17 -2.21 -2.89 -20.88
C MET A 17 -3.27 -3.10 -21.97
N ASP A 18 -3.09 -2.53 -23.17
CA ASP A 18 -3.98 -2.64 -24.34
C ASP A 18 -5.50 -2.66 -24.00
N LEU A 19 -5.91 -1.72 -23.15
CA LEU A 19 -7.27 -1.66 -22.59
C LEU A 19 -8.34 -1.25 -23.61
N ASP A 20 -7.92 -0.78 -24.80
CA ASP A 20 -8.80 -0.41 -25.90
C ASP A 20 -9.09 -1.60 -26.85
N SER A 21 -8.61 -2.79 -26.49
CA SER A 21 -8.88 -4.04 -27.21
C SER A 21 -10.37 -4.42 -27.14
N PRO A 22 -10.95 -5.00 -28.21
CA PRO A 22 -12.35 -5.45 -28.24
C PRO A 22 -12.71 -6.49 -27.16
N VAL A 23 -11.71 -7.10 -26.52
CA VAL A 23 -11.88 -7.99 -25.35
C VAL A 23 -12.50 -7.28 -24.14
N TYR A 24 -12.38 -5.95 -24.04
CA TYR A 24 -12.95 -5.14 -22.96
C TYR A 24 -14.22 -4.38 -23.37
N GLY A 25 -14.82 -4.73 -24.51
CA GLY A 25 -15.94 -4.02 -25.10
C GLY A 25 -17.27 -4.14 -24.34
N ASP A 26 -17.49 -5.24 -23.61
CA ASP A 26 -18.66 -5.41 -22.76
C ASP A 26 -18.38 -4.81 -21.35
N GLU A 27 -19.24 -3.88 -20.93
CA GLU A 27 -19.18 -3.26 -19.60
C GLU A 27 -19.30 -4.29 -18.47
N ARG A 28 -20.08 -5.36 -18.68
CA ARG A 28 -20.23 -6.44 -17.69
C ARG A 28 -18.96 -7.25 -17.53
N GLU A 29 -18.37 -7.69 -18.64
CA GLU A 29 -17.12 -8.46 -18.62
C GLU A 29 -15.98 -7.61 -18.06
N ARG A 30 -15.92 -6.32 -18.41
CA ARG A 30 -14.95 -5.38 -17.85
C ARG A 30 -15.11 -5.21 -16.33
N ALA A 31 -16.34 -5.12 -15.82
CA ALA A 31 -16.58 -5.02 -14.38
C ALA A 31 -16.09 -6.28 -13.65
N LEU A 32 -16.43 -7.46 -14.17
CA LEU A 32 -16.01 -8.74 -13.59
C LEU A 32 -14.48 -8.92 -13.61
N VAL A 33 -13.83 -8.55 -14.71
CA VAL A 33 -12.37 -8.62 -14.83
C VAL A 33 -11.70 -7.66 -13.85
N MET A 34 -12.21 -6.44 -13.70
CA MET A 34 -11.69 -5.49 -12.70
C MET A 34 -11.89 -6.03 -11.27
N GLU A 35 -13.03 -6.64 -10.96
CA GLU A 35 -13.27 -7.30 -9.67
C GLU A 35 -12.26 -8.42 -9.42
N ALA A 36 -12.02 -9.30 -10.40
CA ALA A 36 -11.06 -10.40 -10.31
C ALA A 36 -9.62 -9.90 -10.10
N TYR A 37 -9.18 -8.87 -10.83
CA TYR A 37 -7.86 -8.27 -10.63
C TYR A 37 -7.74 -7.58 -9.26
N THR A 38 -8.81 -6.95 -8.79
CA THR A 38 -8.82 -6.30 -7.47
C THR A 38 -8.75 -7.34 -6.35
N PHE A 39 -9.47 -8.46 -6.49
CA PHE A 39 -9.37 -9.60 -5.58
C PHE A 39 -7.96 -10.20 -5.60
N GLY A 40 -7.38 -10.46 -6.78
CA GLY A 40 -6.04 -10.99 -6.94
C GLY A 40 -4.98 -10.09 -6.30
N ALA A 41 -5.01 -8.78 -6.60
CA ALA A 41 -4.10 -7.81 -6.00
C ALA A 41 -4.23 -7.77 -4.47
N THR A 42 -5.47 -7.81 -3.96
CA THR A 42 -5.74 -7.84 -2.51
C THR A 42 -5.19 -9.11 -1.87
N ALA A 43 -5.42 -10.28 -2.48
CA ALA A 43 -4.88 -11.56 -2.01
C ALA A 43 -3.35 -11.56 -2.00
N THR A 44 -2.70 -11.05 -3.06
CA THR A 44 -1.24 -10.91 -3.11
C THR A 44 -0.71 -10.03 -1.97
N VAL A 45 -1.36 -8.90 -1.67
CA VAL A 45 -0.98 -8.05 -0.53
C VAL A 45 -1.01 -8.83 0.77
N TYR A 46 -2.08 -9.61 1.03
CA TYR A 46 -2.17 -10.43 2.23
C TYR A 46 -1.09 -11.52 2.28
N VAL A 47 -0.79 -12.18 1.16
CA VAL A 47 0.28 -13.19 1.09
C VAL A 47 1.64 -12.55 1.35
N CYS A 48 1.93 -11.38 0.78
CA CYS A 48 3.17 -10.66 1.02
C CYS A 48 3.32 -10.22 2.48
N ILE A 49 2.26 -9.67 3.09
CA ILE A 49 2.28 -9.29 4.50
C ILE A 49 2.45 -10.52 5.40
N GLY A 50 1.73 -11.61 5.13
CA GLY A 50 1.87 -12.86 5.88
C GLY A 50 3.27 -13.45 5.76
N GLY A 51 3.82 -13.49 4.55
CA GLY A 51 5.19 -13.93 4.30
C GLY A 51 6.23 -13.03 4.99
N ALA A 52 6.00 -11.72 5.05
CA ALA A 52 6.86 -10.79 5.77
C ALA A 52 6.85 -11.09 7.27
N VAL A 53 5.69 -11.33 7.87
CA VAL A 53 5.60 -11.71 9.28
C VAL A 53 6.33 -13.03 9.55
N VAL A 54 6.07 -14.07 8.74
CA VAL A 54 6.71 -15.37 8.91
C VAL A 54 8.24 -15.26 8.78
N SER A 55 8.72 -14.58 7.75
CA SER A 55 10.16 -14.41 7.53
C SER A 55 10.84 -13.58 8.62
N ALA A 56 10.17 -12.57 9.17
CA ALA A 56 10.70 -11.77 10.27
C ALA A 56 10.79 -12.58 11.56
N VAL A 57 9.80 -13.43 11.83
CA VAL A 57 9.79 -14.36 12.97
C VAL A 57 10.91 -15.41 12.85
N LEU A 58 11.21 -15.86 11.63
CA LEU A 58 12.31 -16.76 11.33
C LEU A 58 13.70 -16.09 11.41
N GLY A 59 13.77 -14.79 11.68
CA GLY A 59 15.03 -14.06 11.85
C GLY A 59 15.61 -13.49 10.56
N SER A 60 14.93 -13.57 9.42
CA SER A 60 15.38 -12.92 8.19
C SER A 60 15.13 -11.41 8.28
N LEU A 61 16.18 -10.60 8.10
CA LEU A 61 16.07 -9.14 8.12
C LEU A 61 15.78 -8.55 6.73
N GLY A 62 16.30 -9.15 5.65
CA GLY A 62 16.10 -8.64 4.29
C GLY A 62 14.77 -9.06 3.64
N LEU A 63 14.38 -10.33 3.79
CA LEU A 63 13.23 -10.90 3.09
C LEU A 63 11.89 -10.23 3.45
N PRO A 64 11.61 -9.89 4.72
CA PRO A 64 10.36 -9.20 5.05
C PRO A 64 10.27 -7.81 4.44
N VAL A 65 11.40 -7.11 4.30
CA VAL A 65 11.45 -5.78 3.68
C VAL A 65 11.07 -5.87 2.21
N VAL A 66 11.65 -6.83 1.49
CA VAL A 66 11.33 -7.07 0.08
C VAL A 66 9.84 -7.38 -0.08
N LEU A 67 9.27 -8.22 0.79
CA LEU A 67 7.86 -8.56 0.77
C LEU A 67 6.94 -7.38 1.10
N LEU A 68 7.32 -6.52 2.05
CA LEU A 68 6.57 -5.30 2.35
C LEU A 68 6.61 -4.31 1.20
N VAL A 69 7.78 -4.11 0.57
CA VAL A 69 7.90 -3.28 -0.63
C VAL A 69 7.02 -3.86 -1.74
N ALA A 70 7.08 -5.17 -1.99
CA ALA A 70 6.24 -5.84 -2.99
C ALA A 70 4.74 -5.66 -2.72
N ALA A 71 4.31 -5.70 -1.45
CA ALA A 71 2.90 -5.45 -1.08
C ALA A 71 2.44 -4.02 -1.43
N THR A 72 3.34 -3.03 -1.46
CA THR A 72 2.98 -1.65 -1.83
C THR A 72 2.94 -1.40 -3.33
N LEU A 73 3.58 -2.26 -4.14
CA LEU A 73 3.69 -2.06 -5.59
C LEU A 73 2.34 -1.91 -6.30
N PRO A 74 1.33 -2.76 -6.06
CA PRO A 74 0.03 -2.62 -6.73
C PRO A 74 -0.61 -1.26 -6.44
N SER A 75 -0.55 -0.81 -5.18
CA SER A 75 -1.12 0.48 -4.77
C SER A 75 -0.41 1.66 -5.45
N PHE A 76 0.92 1.66 -5.46
CA PHE A 76 1.69 2.71 -6.14
C PHE A 76 1.46 2.71 -7.65
N ALA A 77 1.46 1.54 -8.28
CA ALA A 77 1.20 1.40 -9.71
C ALA A 77 -0.20 1.92 -10.07
N SER A 78 -1.24 1.55 -9.32
CA SER A 78 -2.61 2.03 -9.53
C SER A 78 -2.74 3.54 -9.33
N ILE A 79 -2.16 4.10 -8.26
CA ILE A 79 -2.18 5.56 -8.00
C ILE A 79 -1.48 6.31 -9.12
N TRP A 80 -0.31 5.85 -9.54
CA TRP A 80 0.47 6.48 -10.60
C TRP A 80 -0.27 6.43 -11.94
N TYR A 81 -0.83 5.28 -12.30
CA TYR A 81 -1.54 5.09 -13.56
C TYR A 81 -2.84 5.91 -13.61
N ALA A 82 -3.62 5.89 -12.52
CA ALA A 82 -4.87 6.64 -12.43
C ALA A 82 -4.64 8.16 -12.45
N ARG A 83 -3.61 8.65 -11.73
CA ARG A 83 -3.25 10.08 -11.75
C ARG A 83 -2.89 10.57 -13.14
N ARG A 84 -2.22 9.75 -13.96
CA ARG A 84 -1.93 10.08 -15.36
C ARG A 84 -3.18 10.21 -16.22
N ARG A 85 -4.26 9.50 -15.89
CA ARG A 85 -5.56 9.61 -16.55
C ARG A 85 -6.49 10.64 -15.88
N GLY A 86 -5.96 11.50 -15.01
CA GLY A 86 -6.73 12.55 -14.33
C GLY A 86 -7.65 12.05 -13.21
N VAL A 87 -7.53 10.77 -12.82
CA VAL A 87 -8.34 10.19 -11.74
C VAL A 87 -7.53 10.18 -10.46
N ASP A 88 -7.99 10.92 -9.45
CA ASP A 88 -7.36 10.91 -8.13
C ASP A 88 -7.98 9.83 -7.23
N LEU A 89 -7.37 8.64 -7.25
CA LEU A 89 -7.74 7.52 -6.38
C LEU A 89 -7.65 7.89 -4.90
N LEU A 90 -6.76 8.82 -4.53
CA LEU A 90 -6.62 9.23 -3.14
C LEU A 90 -7.84 10.01 -2.68
N ALA A 91 -8.38 10.89 -3.52
CA ALA A 91 -9.62 11.61 -3.26
C ALA A 91 -10.84 10.68 -3.25
N MET A 92 -10.87 9.66 -4.12
CA MET A 92 -11.93 8.65 -4.11
C MET A 92 -11.92 7.82 -2.81
N SER A 93 -10.73 7.49 -2.29
CA SER A 93 -10.59 6.75 -1.03
C SER A 93 -11.15 7.48 0.19
N GLU A 94 -11.35 8.80 0.12
CA GLU A 94 -11.94 9.58 1.21
C GLU A 94 -13.44 9.30 1.39
N ARG A 95 -14.10 8.76 0.35
CA ARG A 95 -15.51 8.34 0.39
C ARG A 95 -15.68 6.90 0.86
N ALA A 96 -14.59 6.16 1.10
CA ALA A 96 -14.65 4.78 1.56
C ALA A 96 -15.29 4.68 2.95
N THR A 97 -15.98 3.56 3.21
CA THR A 97 -16.66 3.34 4.47
C THR A 97 -15.66 3.35 5.62
N PRO A 98 -15.97 3.94 6.80
CA PRO A 98 -15.05 3.95 7.93
C PRO A 98 -14.63 2.54 8.38
N ARG A 99 -15.47 1.52 8.15
CA ARG A 99 -15.13 0.11 8.41
C ARG A 99 -14.02 -0.40 7.49
N GLU A 100 -14.14 -0.18 6.18
CA GLU A 100 -13.15 -0.59 5.17
C GLU A 100 -11.82 0.14 5.37
N ARG A 101 -11.89 1.43 5.68
CA ARG A 101 -10.70 2.20 6.02
C ARG A 101 -10.03 1.69 7.29
N ARG A 102 -10.81 1.29 8.30
CA ARG A 102 -10.27 0.74 9.55
C ARG A 102 -9.62 -0.62 9.33
N THR A 103 -10.23 -1.52 8.56
CA THR A 103 -9.65 -2.83 8.26
C THR A 103 -8.36 -2.68 7.46
N ALA A 104 -8.34 -1.87 6.40
CA ALA A 104 -7.13 -1.62 5.62
C ALA A 104 -5.99 -1.03 6.46
N VAL A 105 -6.28 -0.03 7.31
CA VAL A 105 -5.30 0.56 8.22
C VAL A 105 -4.81 -0.46 9.25
N LEU A 106 -5.71 -1.23 9.85
CA LEU A 106 -5.34 -2.21 10.88
C LEU A 106 -4.46 -3.31 10.29
N THR A 107 -4.81 -3.82 9.11
CA THR A 107 -4.01 -4.83 8.41
C THR A 107 -2.62 -4.30 8.08
N LEU A 108 -2.53 -3.12 7.48
CA LEU A 108 -1.26 -2.57 7.01
C LEU A 108 -0.37 -2.10 8.17
N VAL A 109 -0.90 -1.26 9.06
CA VAL A 109 -0.15 -0.70 10.20
C VAL A 109 0.12 -1.78 11.24
N GLY A 110 -0.87 -2.63 11.53
CA GLY A 110 -0.71 -3.74 12.46
C GLY A 110 0.30 -4.77 11.95
N GLY A 111 0.22 -5.17 10.68
CA GLY A 111 1.20 -6.06 10.06
C GLY A 111 2.62 -5.48 10.10
N MET A 112 2.76 -4.19 9.77
CA MET A 112 4.07 -3.52 9.79
C MET A 112 4.65 -3.41 11.21
N LEU A 113 3.82 -3.14 12.22
CA LEU A 113 4.24 -3.13 13.63
C LEU A 113 4.72 -4.51 14.08
N VAL A 114 4.03 -5.58 13.69
CA VAL A 114 4.44 -6.97 14.01
C VAL A 114 5.78 -7.29 13.37
N VAL A 115 5.97 -6.95 12.08
CA VAL A 115 7.24 -7.16 11.37
C VAL A 115 8.38 -6.38 12.03
N LEU A 116 8.16 -5.09 12.32
CA LEU A 116 9.16 -4.24 12.98
C LEU A 116 9.51 -4.74 14.38
N GLY A 117 8.51 -5.19 15.15
CA GLY A 117 8.73 -5.77 16.47
C GLY A 117 9.54 -7.06 16.41
N ALA A 118 9.23 -7.95 15.46
CA ALA A 118 9.98 -9.19 15.25
C ALA A 118 11.42 -8.91 14.81
N MET A 119 11.63 -7.98 13.87
CA MET A 119 12.98 -7.56 13.46
C MET A 119 13.78 -6.95 14.61
N LEU A 120 13.16 -6.04 15.38
CA LEU A 120 13.82 -5.42 16.52
C LEU A 120 14.24 -6.46 17.57
N PHE A 121 13.40 -7.49 17.77
CA PHE A 121 13.74 -8.63 18.62
C PHE A 121 14.93 -9.39 18.06
N THR A 122 14.92 -9.76 16.77
CA THR A 122 16.02 -10.48 16.11
C THR A 122 17.35 -9.71 16.22
N VAL A 123 17.33 -8.40 16.00
CA VAL A 123 18.52 -7.53 16.14
C VAL A 123 19.03 -7.49 17.59
N ARG A 124 18.15 -7.54 18.59
CA ARG A 124 18.53 -7.50 20.01
C ARG A 124 18.97 -8.86 20.55
N ALA A 125 18.33 -9.94 20.11
CA ALA A 125 18.56 -11.30 20.58
C ALA A 125 19.68 -12.01 19.81
N GLY A 126 20.02 -11.54 18.61
CA GLY A 126 21.00 -12.19 17.73
C GLY A 126 20.48 -13.47 17.06
N HIS A 127 19.20 -13.79 17.24
CA HIS A 127 18.54 -14.92 16.58
C HIS A 127 17.05 -14.61 16.38
N GLY A 128 16.41 -15.25 15.40
CA GLY A 128 14.96 -15.16 15.20
C GLY A 128 14.17 -15.68 16.40
N LEU A 129 12.86 -15.39 16.44
CA LEU A 129 11.95 -15.98 17.45
C LEU A 129 11.94 -17.51 17.35
N VAL A 130 12.18 -18.05 16.15
CA VAL A 130 12.42 -19.47 15.92
C VAL A 130 13.89 -19.66 15.55
N PRO A 131 14.67 -20.46 16.30
CA PRO A 131 16.06 -20.71 16.00
C PRO A 131 16.15 -21.60 14.76
N LEU A 132 16.58 -21.01 13.64
CA LEU A 132 17.00 -21.73 12.44
C LEU A 132 18.53 -21.75 12.39
N PRO A 133 19.16 -22.82 11.86
CA PRO A 133 20.59 -22.84 11.63
C PRO A 133 20.96 -21.73 10.64
N GLU A 134 21.80 -20.79 11.07
CA GLU A 134 22.20 -19.65 10.25
C GLU A 134 23.07 -20.11 9.07
N PRO A 135 22.78 -19.67 7.83
CA PRO A 135 23.73 -19.82 6.74
C PRO A 135 24.93 -18.91 7.02
N SER A 136 26.07 -19.54 7.29
CA SER A 136 27.37 -18.89 7.48
C SER A 136 27.82 -18.16 6.21
N GLY A 137 27.40 -16.91 6.07
CA GLY A 137 27.82 -16.02 5.00
C GLY A 137 28.42 -14.76 5.58
N THR A 138 29.74 -14.75 5.77
CA THR A 138 30.57 -13.57 6.05
C THR A 138 30.48 -12.57 4.89
N VAL A 139 29.41 -11.80 4.83
CA VAL A 139 29.31 -10.60 4.00
C VAL A 139 29.01 -9.43 4.91
N SER A 140 30.09 -8.94 5.54
CA SER A 140 30.23 -7.60 6.11
C SER A 140 29.23 -7.24 7.21
N GLU A 141 29.60 -7.44 8.49
CA GLU A 141 28.92 -6.86 9.66
C GLU A 141 28.53 -5.39 9.46
N VAL A 142 29.34 -4.61 8.73
CA VAL A 142 29.07 -3.20 8.40
C VAL A 142 27.89 -3.03 7.44
N LEU A 143 27.70 -3.97 6.52
CA LEU A 143 26.58 -3.97 5.58
C LEU A 143 25.31 -4.41 6.30
N ASP A 144 25.41 -5.38 7.19
CA ASP A 144 24.31 -5.80 8.07
C ASP A 144 23.90 -4.68 9.03
N ASP A 145 24.84 -3.97 9.68
CA ASP A 145 24.54 -2.84 10.55
C ASP A 145 23.94 -1.65 9.79
N ALA A 146 24.46 -1.34 8.60
CA ALA A 146 23.91 -0.30 7.74
C ALA A 146 22.50 -0.67 7.24
N LEU A 147 22.28 -1.94 6.89
CA LEU A 147 20.99 -2.45 6.47
C LEU A 147 19.99 -2.43 7.64
N VAL A 148 20.40 -2.85 8.84
CA VAL A 148 19.61 -2.77 10.07
C VAL A 148 19.23 -1.33 10.38
N GLY A 149 20.17 -0.39 10.30
CA GLY A 149 19.91 1.04 10.51
C GLY A 149 18.95 1.62 9.46
N ALA A 150 19.13 1.28 8.20
CA ALA A 150 18.25 1.71 7.10
C ALA A 150 16.84 1.11 7.22
N ILE A 151 16.73 -0.15 7.64
CA ILE A 151 15.47 -0.86 7.86
C ILE A 151 14.73 -0.27 9.04
N LEU A 152 15.37 -0.16 10.21
CA LEU A 152 14.74 0.37 11.43
C LEU A 152 14.42 1.86 11.30
N GLY A 153 15.33 2.64 10.72
CA GLY A 153 15.12 4.08 10.49
C GLY A 153 14.10 4.35 9.37
N GLY A 154 14.20 3.63 8.26
CA GLY A 154 13.34 3.80 7.08
C GLY A 154 11.92 3.30 7.32
N MET A 155 11.75 2.07 7.81
CA MET A 155 10.41 1.56 8.13
C MET A 155 9.84 2.22 9.38
N GLY A 156 10.65 2.49 10.41
CA GLY A 156 10.19 3.22 11.59
C GLY A 156 9.74 4.64 11.24
N GLY A 157 10.55 5.38 10.49
CA GLY A 157 10.19 6.72 10.01
C GLY A 157 8.99 6.72 9.05
N GLY A 158 8.93 5.73 8.15
CA GLY A 158 7.79 5.55 7.25
C GLY A 158 6.49 5.26 7.99
N LEU A 159 6.53 4.40 9.02
CA LEU A 159 5.40 4.10 9.88
C LEU A 159 4.94 5.34 10.64
N VAL A 160 5.87 6.11 11.25
CA VAL A 160 5.55 7.37 11.93
C VAL A 160 4.90 8.36 10.98
N GLY A 161 5.45 8.54 9.78
CA GLY A 161 4.87 9.41 8.76
C GLY A 161 3.45 8.99 8.35
N LEU A 162 3.23 7.69 8.18
CA LEU A 162 1.93 7.13 7.82
C LEU A 162 0.91 7.30 8.95
N VAL A 163 1.29 7.01 10.20
CA VAL A 163 0.43 7.24 11.38
C VAL A 163 0.11 8.72 11.52
N MET A 164 1.11 9.61 11.39
CA MET A 164 0.90 11.06 11.47
C MET A 164 -0.04 11.55 10.38
N GLN A 165 0.08 11.03 9.15
CA GLN A 165 -0.84 11.33 8.05
C GLN A 165 -2.27 10.87 8.36
N LEU A 166 -2.44 9.67 8.93
CA LEU A 166 -3.75 9.15 9.33
C LEU A 166 -4.39 9.98 10.45
N VAL A 167 -3.60 10.40 11.44
CA VAL A 167 -4.05 11.26 12.54
C VAL A 167 -4.43 12.64 12.02
N ARG A 168 -3.61 13.27 11.17
CA ARG A 168 -3.92 14.57 10.54
C ARG A 168 -5.20 14.55 9.72
N ARG A 169 -5.52 13.42 9.08
CA ARG A 169 -6.77 13.25 8.34
C ARG A 169 -8.00 13.18 9.23
N ARG A 170 -7.87 12.80 10.51
CA ARG A 170 -8.98 12.84 11.49
C ARG A 170 -9.22 14.22 12.06
N THR A 171 -8.19 15.07 12.12
CA THR A 171 -8.27 16.40 12.73
C THR A 171 -8.62 17.50 11.74
N ARG A 172 -8.87 17.21 10.44
CA ARG A 172 -9.48 18.17 9.53
C ARG A 172 -10.95 18.33 9.93
N PRO A 173 -11.37 19.48 10.48
CA PRO A 173 -12.79 19.74 10.69
C PRO A 173 -13.45 19.71 9.31
N ALA A 174 -14.63 19.10 9.22
CA ALA A 174 -15.50 19.24 8.06
C ALA A 174 -15.87 20.72 7.93
N ALA A 175 -15.11 21.47 7.14
CA ALA A 175 -15.46 22.84 6.79
C ALA A 175 -16.48 22.77 5.64
N GLY A 176 -17.72 23.17 5.94
CA GLY A 176 -18.71 23.59 4.94
C GLY A 176 -19.73 22.55 4.52
N GLY A 177 -20.52 22.04 5.47
CA GLY A 177 -21.84 21.47 5.19
C GLY A 177 -22.93 22.44 5.63
N THR A 178 -23.14 23.53 4.89
CA THR A 178 -24.40 24.28 4.96
C THR A 178 -25.39 23.59 4.03
N ARG A 179 -26.27 22.81 4.65
CA ARG A 179 -27.61 22.53 4.14
C ARG A 179 -28.31 23.87 3.95
N ASP A 180 -28.57 24.26 2.71
CA ASP A 180 -29.75 25.07 2.39
C ASP A 180 -30.81 24.07 1.94
N ASP A 181 -31.39 23.38 2.93
CA ASP A 181 -32.72 22.80 2.86
C ASP A 181 -33.66 23.97 3.23
N ASP A 182 -34.20 24.70 2.25
CA ASP A 182 -35.32 25.66 2.28
C ASP A 182 -35.39 26.23 0.84
N VAL A 183 -36.30 25.84 -0.07
CA VAL A 183 -37.73 26.20 -0.09
C VAL A 183 -38.46 25.16 -0.95
N ASP A 184 -39.10 24.19 -0.30
CA ASP A 184 -40.37 23.63 -0.76
C ASP A 184 -41.41 24.22 0.19
N ASP A 185 -41.99 25.34 -0.20
CA ASP A 185 -43.22 25.84 0.39
C ASP A 185 -44.09 26.41 -0.74
N LEU A 186 -45.14 25.62 -1.02
CA LEU A 186 -46.51 26.03 -1.32
C LEU A 186 -46.92 26.18 -2.80
N ASP A 187 -47.65 25.14 -3.24
CA ASP A 187 -48.85 25.28 -4.06
C ASP A 187 -49.73 26.45 -3.57
N ASP A 188 -49.96 27.43 -4.45
CA ASP A 188 -51.27 28.04 -4.79
C ASP A 188 -51.12 28.99 -6.00
#